data_AF-A0A3R6M7G0-F1
#
_entry.id   AF-A0A3R6M7G0-F1
#
_cell.length_a   1.000
_cell.length_b   1.000
_cell.length_c   1.000
_cell.angle_alpha   90.00
_cell.angle_beta   90.00
_cell.angle_gamma   90.00
#
_symmetry.space_group_name_H-M   'P 1'
#
loop_
_entity.id
_entity.type
_entity.pdbx_description
1 polymer ?
#
loop_
_entity_poly.entity_id
_entity_poly.type
_entity_poly.pdbx_seq_one_letter_code
_entity_poly.pdbx_strand_id
1 'polypeptide(L)'
;DIPLPVRPRITEHIGIEKRCTCGHCNRADFPSWVKPGVSYGVNILFLFLENLNVPPDNNASERAIRPLKVKQKVSGQFKSDEGASAFCVIHSIVHTAKKKDQDPFLALREIAENVINHQT
;
A
#
# COMPACT_ATOMS: atom_id res chain seq x y z
N ASP A 1 26.03 -13.55 -14.79
CA ASP A 1 25.48 -14.64 -13.97
C ASP A 1 24.85 -14.11 -12.70
N ILE A 2 23.54 -14.28 -12.55
CA ILE A 2 22.82 -13.92 -11.31
C ILE A 2 22.88 -15.15 -10.40
N PRO A 3 23.42 -15.05 -9.17
CA PRO A 3 23.55 -16.20 -8.29
C PRO A 3 22.18 -16.64 -7.76
N LEU A 4 21.85 -17.91 -8.00
CA LEU A 4 20.65 -18.58 -7.49
C LEU A 4 20.96 -19.27 -6.14
N PRO A 5 20.03 -19.34 -5.17
CA PRO A 5 18.66 -18.82 -5.20
C PRO A 5 18.57 -17.35 -4.73
N VAL A 6 17.76 -16.56 -5.42
CA VAL A 6 17.45 -15.18 -5.06
C VAL A 6 16.52 -15.16 -3.84
N ARG A 7 17.11 -15.01 -2.65
CA ARG A 7 16.33 -14.75 -1.43
C ARG A 7 16.09 -13.24 -1.30
N PRO A 8 14.84 -12.75 -1.44
CA PRO A 8 14.57 -11.33 -1.29
C PRO A 8 14.81 -10.92 0.16
N ARG A 9 15.82 -10.05 0.38
CA ARG A 9 15.97 -9.32 1.64
C ARG A 9 15.19 -8.01 1.50
N ILE A 10 14.06 -7.92 2.18
CA ILE A 10 13.22 -6.73 2.19
C ILE A 10 13.58 -5.93 3.45
N THR A 11 14.07 -4.71 3.27
CA THR A 11 14.28 -3.75 4.37
C THR A 11 13.33 -2.59 4.18
N GLU A 12 12.30 -2.52 5.02
CA GLU A 12 11.38 -1.39 5.05
C GLU A 12 12.07 -0.19 5.70
N HIS A 13 12.05 0.96 5.03
CA HIS A 13 12.52 2.22 5.59
C HIS A 13 11.30 3.12 5.78
N ILE A 14 11.02 3.54 7.01
CA ILE A 14 9.86 4.37 7.35
C ILE A 14 10.35 5.78 7.69
N GLY A 15 9.77 6.79 7.03
CA GLY A 15 10.00 8.20 7.37
C GLY A 15 8.99 8.64 8.42
N ILE A 16 9.46 9.17 9.55
CA ILE A 16 8.60 9.72 10.62
C ILE A 16 8.64 11.23 10.54
N GLU A 17 7.47 11.86 10.55
CA GLU A 17 7.30 13.31 10.66
C GLU A 17 6.57 13.64 11.97
N LYS A 18 7.06 14.65 12.69
CA LYS A 18 6.37 15.20 13.86
C LYS A 18 6.23 16.71 13.72
N ARG A 19 4.99 17.17 13.84
CA ARG A 19 4.67 18.60 13.90
C ARG A 19 4.75 19.09 15.34
N CYS A 20 5.57 20.11 15.58
CA CYS A 20 5.67 20.80 16.87
C CYS A 20 4.48 21.77 17.04
N THR A 21 4.12 22.07 18.30
CA THR A 21 3.09 23.06 18.65
C THR A 21 3.45 24.48 18.19
N CYS A 22 4.73 24.75 17.91
CA CYS A 22 5.18 26.01 17.30
C CYS A 22 5.05 26.07 15.77
N GLY A 23 4.47 25.05 15.13
CA GLY A 23 4.25 25.00 13.67
C GLY A 23 5.38 24.40 12.83
N HIS A 24 6.55 24.13 13.42
CA HIS A 24 7.66 23.47 12.73
C HIS A 24 7.42 21.97 12.56
N CYS A 25 7.70 21.43 11.36
CA CYS A 25 7.77 19.99 11.13
C CYS A 25 9.22 19.51 11.26
N ASN A 26 9.45 18.54 12.14
CA ASN A 26 10.68 17.76 12.15
C ASN A 26 10.43 16.49 11.35
N ARG A 27 11.14 16.36 10.23
CA ARG A 27 11.09 15.19 9.36
C ARG A 27 12.51 14.64 9.22
N ALA A 28 12.69 13.36 9.51
CA ALA A 28 13.96 12.70 9.26
C ALA A 28 14.12 12.43 7.75
N ASP A 29 15.28 12.75 7.21
CA ASP A 29 15.62 12.36 5.84
C ASP A 29 15.85 10.84 5.76
N PHE A 30 15.47 10.25 4.63
CA PHE A 30 15.87 8.88 4.34
C PHE A 30 17.39 8.80 4.14
N PRO A 31 18.03 7.69 4.51
CA PRO A 31 19.44 7.49 4.20
C PRO A 31 19.72 7.65 2.70
N SER A 32 20.89 8.18 2.34
CA SER A 32 21.23 8.55 0.96
C SER A 32 21.17 7.41 -0.07
N TRP A 33 21.28 6.16 0.39
CA TRP A 33 21.17 4.96 -0.46
C TRP A 33 19.72 4.52 -0.70
N VAL A 34 18.75 5.06 0.04
CA VAL A 34 17.33 4.80 -0.16
C VAL A 34 16.81 5.77 -1.20
N LYS A 35 16.69 5.29 -2.45
CA LYS A 35 16.07 6.10 -3.52
C LYS A 35 14.55 6.15 -3.29
N PRO A 36 13.93 7.34 -3.17
CA PRO A 36 12.47 7.46 -3.09
C PRO A 36 11.85 6.97 -4.40
N GLY A 37 10.84 6.11 -4.30
CA GLY A 37 10.25 5.39 -5.42
C GLY A 37 10.52 3.89 -5.28
N VAL A 38 9.45 3.10 -5.25
CA VAL A 38 9.52 1.65 -5.05
C VAL A 38 10.33 1.02 -6.19
N SER A 39 11.59 0.66 -5.93
CA SER A 39 12.39 -0.16 -6.83
C SER A 39 12.75 -1.43 -6.09
N TYR A 40 12.14 -2.54 -6.51
CA TYR A 40 12.38 -3.85 -5.94
C TYR A 40 13.77 -4.42 -6.30
N GLY A 41 14.61 -3.68 -7.03
CA GLY A 41 15.91 -4.14 -7.51
C GLY A 41 15.80 -5.24 -8.58
N VAL A 42 16.89 -5.47 -9.32
CA VAL A 42 16.94 -6.48 -10.41
C VAL A 42 16.60 -7.89 -9.94
N ASN A 43 16.89 -8.19 -8.67
CA ASN A 43 16.69 -9.50 -8.08
C ASN A 43 15.19 -9.83 -7.88
N ILE A 44 14.35 -8.86 -7.54
CA ILE A 44 12.91 -9.12 -7.34
C ILE A 44 12.16 -9.08 -8.67
N LEU A 45 12.64 -8.32 -9.68
CA LEU A 45 12.02 -8.26 -10.99
C LEU A 45 11.92 -9.65 -11.66
N PHE A 46 12.92 -10.50 -11.45
CA PHE A 46 12.99 -11.84 -12.03
C PHE A 46 12.53 -12.96 -11.09
N LEU A 47 11.88 -12.63 -9.97
CA LEU A 47 11.45 -13.63 -8.99
C LEU A 47 10.52 -14.70 -9.58
N PHE A 48 9.76 -14.36 -10.62
CA PHE A 48 8.88 -15.30 -11.35
C PHE A 48 9.65 -16.44 -12.04
N LEU A 49 10.95 -16.28 -12.31
CA LEU A 49 11.80 -17.34 -12.88
C LEU A 49 12.12 -18.44 -11.86
N GLU A 50 12.15 -18.11 -10.56
CA GLU A 50 12.40 -19.07 -9.48
C GLU A 50 11.11 -19.55 -8.81
N ASN A 51 10.13 -18.65 -8.66
CA ASN A 51 8.86 -18.92 -8.00
C ASN A 51 7.71 -18.69 -8.97
N LEU A 52 7.20 -19.78 -9.54
CA LEU A 52 6.08 -19.77 -10.49
C LEU A 52 4.76 -19.25 -9.88
N ASN A 53 4.66 -19.12 -8.54
CA ASN A 53 3.50 -18.48 -7.89
C ASN A 53 3.54 -16.95 -7.99
N VAL A 54 4.68 -16.37 -8.38
CA VAL A 54 4.81 -14.93 -8.64
C VAL A 54 4.59 -14.70 -10.13
N PRO A 55 3.57 -13.92 -10.55
CA PRO A 55 3.35 -13.64 -11.96
C PRO A 55 4.49 -12.78 -12.52
N PRO A 56 4.80 -12.89 -13.83
CA PRO A 56 5.82 -12.09 -14.49
C PRO A 56 5.40 -10.63 -14.72
N ASP A 57 4.18 -10.25 -14.34
CA ASP A 57 3.60 -8.93 -14.53
C ASP A 57 3.16 -8.28 -13.22
N ASN A 58 2.93 -6.97 -13.26
CA ASN A 58 2.45 -6.16 -12.14
C ASN A 58 0.94 -5.87 -12.22
N ASN A 59 0.17 -6.58 -13.07
CA ASN A 59 -1.21 -6.25 -13.40
C ASN A 59 -2.13 -6.22 -12.17
N ALA A 60 -1.87 -7.09 -11.18
CA ALA A 60 -2.61 -7.12 -9.93
C ALA A 60 -2.44 -5.81 -9.14
N SER A 61 -1.22 -5.29 -9.06
CA SER A 61 -0.91 -4.02 -8.39
C SER A 61 -1.52 -2.83 -9.13
N GLU A 62 -1.38 -2.79 -10.46
CA GLU A 62 -1.98 -1.73 -11.27
C GLU A 62 -3.50 -1.67 -11.15
N ARG A 63 -4.16 -2.84 -11.18
CA ARG A 63 -5.61 -2.95 -10.97
C ARG A 63 -6.03 -2.47 -9.58
N ALA A 64 -5.23 -2.72 -8.54
CA ALA A 64 -5.52 -2.30 -7.19
C ALA A 64 -5.43 -0.77 -7.00
N ILE A 65 -4.52 -0.09 -7.71
CA ILE A 65 -4.37 1.38 -7.63
C ILE A 65 -5.31 2.15 -8.58
N ARG A 66 -5.81 1.48 -9.63
CA ARG A 66 -6.68 2.10 -10.64
C ARG A 66 -7.91 2.83 -10.09
N PRO A 67 -8.65 2.32 -9.07
CA PRO A 67 -9.80 3.02 -8.50
C PRO A 67 -9.45 4.42 -7.98
N LEU A 68 -8.28 4.59 -7.36
CA LEU A 68 -7.80 5.89 -6.91
C LEU A 68 -7.63 6.85 -8.10
N LYS A 69 -6.99 6.40 -9.18
CA LYS A 69 -6.76 7.26 -10.35
C LYS A 69 -8.05 7.59 -11.09
N VAL A 70 -8.98 6.64 -11.17
CA VAL A 70 -10.32 6.86 -11.73
C VAL A 70 -11.07 7.89 -10.90
N LYS A 71 -11.01 7.81 -9.56
CA LYS A 71 -11.63 8.78 -8.67
C LYS A 71 -11.07 10.19 -8.86
N GLN A 72 -9.75 10.31 -9.04
CA GLN A 72 -9.07 11.58 -9.29
C GLN A 72 -9.28 12.16 -10.70
N LYS A 73 -9.53 11.34 -11.73
CA LYS A 73 -9.60 11.82 -13.11
C LYS A 73 -11.02 11.92 -13.66
N VAL A 74 -11.90 11.00 -13.26
CA VAL A 74 -13.20 10.79 -13.90
C VAL A 74 -14.35 10.98 -12.91
N SER A 75 -14.21 10.52 -11.67
CA SER A 75 -15.32 10.53 -10.70
C SER A 75 -15.31 11.72 -9.72
N GLY A 76 -15.08 12.92 -10.26
CA GLY A 76 -15.27 14.19 -9.54
C GLY A 76 -14.25 14.52 -8.45
N GLN A 77 -13.13 13.79 -8.38
CA GLN A 77 -12.03 14.03 -7.44
C GLN A 77 -12.46 13.94 -5.96
N PHE A 78 -11.57 14.35 -5.05
CA PHE A 78 -11.82 14.43 -3.61
C PHE A 78 -12.00 15.89 -3.20
N LYS A 79 -12.92 16.14 -2.27
CA LYS A 79 -13.17 17.48 -1.73
C LYS A 79 -12.29 17.81 -0.52
N SER A 80 -11.70 16.81 0.12
CA SER A 80 -10.79 16.94 1.26
C SER A 80 -9.84 15.75 1.35
N ASP A 81 -8.73 15.93 2.08
CA ASP A 81 -7.74 14.90 2.33
C ASP A 81 -8.27 13.79 3.25
N GLU A 82 -9.18 14.12 4.17
CA GLU A 82 -9.88 13.13 5.00
C GLU A 82 -10.74 12.21 4.14
N GLY A 83 -11.47 12.77 3.16
CA GLY A 83 -12.29 11.97 2.24
C GLY A 83 -11.44 11.08 1.32
N ALA A 84 -10.28 11.58 0.87
CA ALA A 84 -9.32 10.78 0.12
C ALA A 84 -8.74 9.64 0.97
N SER A 85 -8.40 9.92 2.23
CA SER A 85 -7.89 8.93 3.18
C SER A 85 -8.93 7.85 3.47
N ALA A 86 -10.18 8.22 3.74
CA ALA A 86 -11.27 7.28 3.97
C ALA A 86 -11.50 6.37 2.75
N PHE A 87 -11.46 6.93 1.54
CA PHE A 87 -11.55 6.16 0.30
C PHE A 87 -10.42 5.13 0.18
N CYS A 88 -9.17 5.53 0.46
CA CYS A 88 -8.02 4.63 0.44
C CYS A 88 -8.14 3.50 1.47
N VAL A 89 -8.59 3.81 2.70
CA VAL A 89 -8.80 2.81 3.75
C VAL A 89 -9.84 1.77 3.33
N ILE A 90 -11.01 2.21 2.89
CA ILE A 90 -12.09 1.31 2.46
C ILE A 90 -11.62 0.41 1.30
N HIS A 91 -10.99 1.00 0.27
CA HIS A 91 -10.49 0.21 -0.85
C HIS A 91 -9.37 -0.76 -0.46
N SER A 92 -8.52 -0.40 0.50
CA SER A 92 -7.48 -1.29 1.05
C SER A 92 -8.10 -2.52 1.72
N ILE A 93 -9.12 -2.31 2.56
CA ILE A 93 -9.88 -3.39 3.21
C ILE A 93 -10.52 -4.30 2.18
N VAL A 94 -11.25 -3.72 1.22
CA VAL A 94 -11.94 -4.48 0.16
C VAL A 94 -10.97 -5.31 -0.67
N HIS A 95 -9.84 -4.73 -1.09
CA HIS A 95 -8.83 -5.50 -1.85
C HIS A 95 -8.20 -6.60 -1.01
N THR A 96 -8.00 -6.37 0.29
CA THR A 96 -7.44 -7.39 1.20
C THR A 96 -8.43 -8.55 1.40
N ALA A 97 -9.71 -8.25 1.62
CA ALA A 97 -10.76 -9.26 1.74
C ALA A 97 -10.82 -10.13 0.46
N LYS A 98 -10.83 -9.50 -0.72
CA LYS A 98 -10.81 -10.23 -2.00
C LYS A 98 -9.57 -11.12 -2.17
N LYS A 99 -8.38 -10.66 -1.75
CA LYS A 99 -7.14 -11.45 -1.80
C LYS A 99 -7.16 -12.66 -0.87
N LYS A 100 -7.92 -12.59 0.23
CA LYS A 100 -8.12 -13.68 1.19
C LYS A 100 -9.31 -14.57 0.86
N ASP A 101 -9.94 -14.37 -0.30
CA ASP A 101 -11.16 -15.06 -0.69
C ASP A 101 -12.31 -14.87 0.31
N GLN A 102 -12.38 -13.68 0.92
CA GLN A 102 -13.41 -13.28 1.88
C GLN A 102 -14.41 -12.33 1.24
N ASP A 103 -15.66 -12.36 1.73
CA ASP A 103 -16.68 -11.41 1.32
C ASP A 103 -16.32 -9.99 1.81
N PRO A 104 -16.19 -8.99 0.91
CA PRO A 104 -15.80 -7.64 1.30
C PRO A 104 -16.80 -6.93 2.19
N PHE A 105 -18.10 -7.25 2.08
CA PHE A 105 -19.13 -6.63 2.90
C PHE A 105 -19.04 -7.14 4.35
N LEU A 106 -18.87 -8.45 4.54
CA LEU A 106 -18.65 -9.04 5.87
C LEU A 106 -17.39 -8.47 6.52
N ALA A 107 -16.29 -8.33 5.78
CA ALA A 107 -15.05 -7.75 6.30
C ALA A 107 -15.22 -6.28 6.75
N LEU A 108 -15.94 -5.47 5.96
CA LEU A 108 -16.24 -4.08 6.33
C LEU A 108 -17.15 -4.00 7.55
N ARG A 109 -18.17 -4.88 7.64
CA ARG A 109 -19.08 -4.95 8.79
C ARG A 109 -18.33 -5.30 10.06
N GLU A 110 -17.51 -6.35 10.04
CA GLU A 110 -16.73 -6.79 11.20
C GLU A 110 -15.79 -5.68 11.69
N ILE A 111 -15.10 -4.98 10.79
CA ILE A 111 -14.24 -3.85 11.17
C ILE A 111 -15.06 -2.72 11.78
N ALA A 112 -16.22 -2.38 11.22
CA ALA A 112 -17.09 -1.35 11.76
C ALA A 112 -17.60 -1.71 13.17
N GLU A 113 -18.03 -2.96 13.38
CA GLU A 113 -18.46 -3.48 14.69
C GLU A 113 -17.31 -3.43 15.71
N ASN A 114 -16.10 -3.85 15.33
CA ASN A 114 -14.92 -3.79 16.21
C ASN A 114 -14.54 -2.35 16.58
N VAL A 115 -14.63 -1.40 15.65
CA VAL A 115 -14.36 0.02 15.95
C VAL A 115 -15.36 0.57 16.97
N ILE A 116 -16.65 0.23 16.84
CA ILE A 116 -17.69 0.64 17.79
C ILE A 116 -17.41 0.06 19.18
N ASN A 117 -17.06 -1.23 19.25
CA ASN A 117 -16.80 -1.93 20.52
C ASN A 117 -15.52 -1.49 21.25
N HIS A 118 -14.55 -0.91 20.53
CA HIS A 118 -13.30 -0.38 21.10
C HIS A 118 -13.32 1.13 21.36
N GLN A 119 -14.44 1.81 21.09
CA GLN A 119 -14.66 3.23 21.41
C GLN A 119 -15.52 3.45 22.68
N THR A 120 -16.04 2.38 23.30
CA THR A 120 -16.61 2.37 24.66
C THR A 120 -15.59 1.90 25.67
#